data_AF-A0A561QWH9-F1
#
_entry.id   AF-A0A561QWH9-F1
#
_cell.length_a   1.000
_cell.length_b   1.000
_cell.length_c   1.000
_cell.angle_alpha   90.00
_cell.angle_beta   90.00
_cell.angle_gamma   90.00
#
_symmetry.space_group_name_H-M   'P 1'
#
loop_
_entity.id
_entity.type
_entity.pdbx_description
1 polymer ?
#
loop_
_entity_poly.entity_id
_entity_poly.type
_entity_poly.pdbx_seq_one_letter_code
_entity_poly.pdbx_strand_id
1 'polypeptide(L)'
;MAINTAPYIYTAAGGSQLESQPIDSLYLKLDIRDLDGDAFTFEMIGQYAEHYNYDADGHYTGTTTETTDNFTLVGNEIRSTKVFDYDADGYNTRQFVTIRAVDSLGNERISNQVIDIRDVEETFYNYSTSLTGTLGDDNIVGNRKAETLYGLAGNDRIYGEAGNDKLYGGDGSDELHGGTGNDLLWGGHGFSALYGDEGADRFVFKSVLDSQRSIPSVIFDFSLKEKDKIDLSFMDADTTTAGRQDFHFIGKAAYSGEAGELR
;
A
#
# COMPACT_ATOMS: atom_id res chain seq x y z
N MET A 1 12.41 18.92 38.87
CA MET A 1 11.46 18.73 37.77
C MET A 1 11.59 17.29 37.30
N ALA A 2 10.57 16.45 37.49
CA ALA A 2 10.61 15.04 37.09
C ALA A 2 9.94 14.90 35.72
N ILE A 3 10.68 14.41 34.74
CA ILE A 3 10.13 14.10 33.42
C ILE A 3 9.63 12.67 33.48
N ASN A 4 8.32 12.47 33.34
CA ASN A 4 7.77 11.15 33.09
C ASN A 4 7.88 10.88 31.59
N THR A 5 8.95 10.23 31.16
CA THR A 5 9.18 9.85 29.74
C THR A 5 8.38 8.60 29.38
N ALA A 6 7.08 8.59 29.67
CA ALA A 6 6.19 7.61 29.07
C ALA A 6 5.79 8.17 27.69
N PRO A 7 6.31 7.62 26.57
CA PRO A 7 5.85 8.02 25.25
C PRO A 7 4.35 7.71 25.16
N TYR A 8 3.52 8.76 25.13
CA TYR A 8 2.13 8.60 24.73
C TYR A 8 2.11 8.50 23.21
N ILE A 9 2.18 7.26 22.71
CA ILE A 9 1.90 6.96 21.31
C ILE A 9 0.40 7.24 21.12
N TYR A 10 0.06 8.33 20.45
CA TYR A 10 -1.29 8.52 19.93
C TYR A 10 -1.46 7.60 18.72
N THR A 11 -1.92 6.37 18.94
CA THR A 11 -2.59 5.61 17.90
C THR A 11 -3.99 6.20 17.73
N ALA A 12 -4.33 6.65 16.52
CA ALA A 12 -5.70 7.07 16.23
C ALA A 12 -6.62 5.85 16.34
N ALA A 13 -7.35 5.75 17.47
CA ALA A 13 -8.26 4.65 17.72
C ALA A 13 -9.63 4.88 17.05
N GLY A 14 -10.02 3.94 16.19
CA GLY A 14 -11.38 3.70 15.74
C GLY A 14 -11.52 2.22 15.41
N GLY A 15 -12.21 1.47 16.27
CA GLY A 15 -12.11 0.01 16.36
C GLY A 15 -12.86 -0.82 15.33
N SER A 16 -12.61 -2.13 15.49
CA SER A 16 -13.17 -3.33 14.84
C SER A 16 -12.41 -3.86 13.63
N GLN A 17 -11.79 -5.03 13.86
CA GLN A 17 -11.12 -5.96 12.94
C GLN A 17 -9.78 -5.45 12.36
N LEU A 18 -8.80 -6.35 12.43
CA LEU A 18 -7.37 -6.14 12.23
C LEU A 18 -7.07 -5.85 10.77
N GLU A 19 -6.61 -4.64 10.44
CA GLU A 19 -5.81 -4.40 9.23
C GLU A 19 -5.01 -3.10 9.40
N SER A 20 -3.70 -3.26 9.30
CA SER A 20 -2.65 -2.30 9.63
C SER A 20 -2.76 -1.01 8.81
N GLN A 21 -2.95 0.10 9.51
CA GLN A 21 -2.88 1.43 8.92
C GLN A 21 -1.41 1.89 8.88
N PRO A 22 -0.88 2.41 7.76
CA PRO A 22 0.44 3.03 7.74
C PRO A 22 0.44 4.29 8.62
N ILE A 23 1.48 4.46 9.45
CA ILE A 23 1.72 5.72 10.14
C ILE A 23 2.58 6.59 9.20
N ASP A 24 1.94 7.45 8.41
CA ASP A 24 2.62 8.35 7.44
C ASP A 24 3.58 9.36 8.10
N SER A 25 3.56 9.50 9.42
CA SER A 25 4.41 10.41 10.18
C SER A 25 4.41 10.03 11.66
N LEU A 26 5.60 9.86 12.25
CA LEU A 26 5.74 9.72 13.70
C LEU A 26 5.63 11.11 14.35
N TYR A 27 4.60 11.28 15.18
CA TYR A 27 4.41 12.46 16.01
C TYR A 27 4.71 12.11 17.46
N LEU A 28 5.89 12.49 17.94
CA LEU A 28 6.20 12.39 19.37
C LEU A 28 5.85 13.73 20.03
N LYS A 29 4.75 13.74 20.78
CA LYS A 29 4.39 14.90 21.60
C LYS A 29 5.16 14.86 22.90
N LEU A 30 5.99 15.87 23.13
CA LEU A 30 6.70 16.02 24.39
C LEU A 30 5.81 16.76 25.38
N ASP A 31 5.30 16.05 26.38
CA ASP A 31 4.62 16.67 27.53
C ASP A 31 5.68 17.12 28.55
N ILE A 32 6.35 18.23 28.24
CA ILE A 32 7.28 18.89 29.14
C ILE A 32 6.53 20.09 29.73
N ARG A 33 6.08 19.94 30.97
CA ARG A 33 5.37 21.00 31.70
C ARG A 33 6.35 21.76 32.56
N ASP A 34 6.45 23.07 32.37
CA ASP A 34 7.02 23.92 33.39
C ASP A 34 6.10 23.98 34.61
N LEU A 35 6.66 23.59 35.76
CA LEU A 35 5.95 23.64 37.03
C LEU A 35 5.87 25.07 37.58
N ASP A 36 6.71 25.96 37.08
CA ASP A 36 6.83 27.35 37.52
C ASP A 36 6.02 28.33 36.62
N GLY A 37 5.54 27.87 35.46
CA GLY A 37 4.65 28.62 34.57
C GLY A 37 5.34 29.68 33.69
N ASP A 38 6.67 29.64 33.61
CA ASP A 38 7.45 30.50 32.72
C ASP A 38 7.27 30.06 31.25
N ALA A 39 7.39 31.01 30.33
CA ALA A 39 7.42 30.72 28.90
C ALA A 39 8.83 30.26 28.49
N PHE A 40 8.91 29.11 27.82
CA PHE A 40 10.14 28.57 27.24
C PHE A 40 9.86 27.95 25.88
N THR A 41 10.87 27.92 25.02
CA THR A 41 10.82 27.29 23.70
C THR A 41 11.75 26.10 23.65
N PHE A 42 11.37 25.07 22.91
CA PHE A 42 12.25 23.95 22.61
C PHE A 42 13.08 24.25 21.37
N GLU A 43 14.33 23.83 21.40
CA GLU A 43 15.23 23.86 20.26
C GLU A 43 15.84 22.47 20.09
N MET A 44 15.81 21.95 18.85
CA MET A 44 16.56 20.76 18.48
C MET A 44 17.98 21.19 18.17
N ILE A 45 18.94 20.63 18.90
CA ILE A 45 20.36 21.00 18.78
C ILE A 45 21.23 19.90 18.18
N GLY A 46 20.66 18.71 17.97
CA GLY A 46 21.33 17.61 17.30
C GLY A 46 20.40 16.44 17.05
N GLN A 47 20.72 15.69 16.01
CA GLN A 47 20.11 14.42 15.67
C GLN A 47 21.17 13.50 15.06
N TYR A 48 21.09 12.21 15.35
CA TYR A 48 21.93 11.20 14.70
C TYR A 48 21.30 9.80 14.83
N ALA A 49 21.64 8.92 13.90
CA ALA A 49 21.28 7.51 13.91
C ALA A 49 22.53 6.65 14.14
N GLU A 50 22.38 5.54 14.86
CA GLU A 50 23.38 4.49 15.03
C GLU A 50 22.90 3.20 14.38
N HIS A 51 23.74 2.68 13.49
CA HIS A 51 23.50 1.44 12.75
C HIS A 51 24.44 0.38 13.28
N TYR A 52 23.88 -0.74 13.74
CA TYR A 52 24.66 -1.85 14.28
C TYR A 52 24.97 -2.82 13.16
N ASN A 53 26.26 -2.89 12.79
CA ASN A 53 26.73 -3.72 11.68
C ASN A 53 27.02 -5.14 12.17
N TYR A 54 26.65 -6.12 11.36
CA TYR A 54 26.91 -7.54 11.61
C TYR A 54 27.62 -8.16 10.40
N ASP A 55 28.47 -9.16 10.63
CA ASP A 55 29.03 -9.96 9.54
C ASP A 55 27.99 -10.98 9.02
N ALA A 56 28.37 -11.70 7.96
CA ALA A 56 27.49 -12.69 7.32
C ALA A 56 27.07 -13.85 8.24
N ASP A 57 27.79 -14.06 9.35
CA ASP A 57 27.49 -15.08 10.36
C ASP A 57 26.64 -14.51 11.52
N GLY A 58 26.26 -13.23 11.45
CA GLY A 58 25.44 -12.53 12.44
C GLY A 58 26.22 -12.04 13.66
N HIS A 59 27.56 -11.98 13.60
CA HIS A 59 28.38 -11.43 14.68
C HIS A 59 28.50 -9.91 14.54
N TYR A 60 28.38 -9.19 15.65
CA TYR A 60 28.49 -7.73 15.68
C TYR A 60 29.91 -7.26 15.29
N THR A 61 30.01 -6.39 14.29
CA THR A 61 31.28 -5.90 13.75
C THR A 61 31.55 -4.42 14.06
N GLY A 62 30.55 -3.65 14.48
CA GLY A 62 30.72 -2.26 14.87
C GLY A 62 29.47 -1.41 14.69
N THR A 63 29.52 -0.15 15.10
CA THR A 63 28.44 0.82 14.91
C THR A 63 28.88 1.91 13.95
N THR A 64 28.04 2.22 12.97
CA THR A 64 28.17 3.39 12.10
C THR A 64 27.20 4.48 12.57
N THR A 65 27.60 5.75 12.47
CA THR A 65 26.78 6.88 12.91
C THR A 65 26.48 7.78 11.74
N GLU A 66 25.20 8.06 11.51
CA GLU A 66 24.72 9.01 10.50
C GLU A 66 24.14 10.25 11.16
N THR A 67 24.41 11.44 10.63
CA THR A 67 23.99 12.72 11.23
C THR A 67 22.90 13.44 10.43
N THR A 68 22.43 12.82 9.34
CA THR A 68 21.43 13.35 8.40
C THR A 68 20.11 12.60 8.54
N ASP A 69 19.43 12.82 9.66
CA ASP A 69 18.07 12.29 9.85
C ASP A 69 17.01 13.38 9.59
N ASN A 70 15.73 12.99 9.49
CA ASN A 70 14.63 13.87 9.07
C ASN A 70 13.73 14.35 10.22
N PHE A 71 14.25 14.41 11.45
CA PHE A 71 13.49 14.98 12.55
C PHE A 71 13.40 16.50 12.42
N THR A 72 12.20 17.01 12.66
CA THR A 72 11.89 18.43 12.75
C THR A 72 11.18 18.69 14.07
N LEU A 73 11.41 19.88 14.64
CA LEU A 73 10.74 20.32 15.85
C LEU A 73 9.74 21.41 15.48
N VAL A 74 8.45 21.18 15.76
CA VAL A 74 7.38 22.14 15.53
C VAL A 74 6.69 22.42 16.86
N GLY A 75 7.03 23.57 17.47
CA GLY A 75 6.56 23.90 18.82
C GLY A 75 7.12 22.93 19.86
N ASN A 76 6.27 22.10 20.44
CA ASN A 76 6.63 21.05 21.41
C ASN A 76 6.47 19.62 20.86
N GLU A 77 6.35 19.48 19.54
CA GLU A 77 6.22 18.20 18.86
C GLU A 77 7.46 17.91 18.02
N ILE A 78 8.08 16.75 18.25
CA ILE A 78 9.08 16.20 17.34
C ILE A 78 8.32 15.43 16.25
N ARG A 79 8.62 15.74 15.01
CA ARG A 79 8.00 15.17 13.81
C ARG A 79 9.09 14.58 12.94
N SER A 80 8.86 13.39 12.40
CA SER A 80 9.70 12.86 11.31
C SER A 80 8.85 12.58 10.09
N THR A 81 9.36 12.95 8.90
CA THR A 81 8.73 12.65 7.60
C THR A 81 9.32 11.40 6.93
N LYS A 82 10.37 10.81 7.50
CA LYS A 82 10.98 9.55 7.06
C LYS A 82 11.23 8.76 8.33
N VAL A 83 10.43 7.74 8.57
CA VAL A 83 10.26 7.31 9.95
C VAL A 83 11.40 6.44 10.43
N PHE A 84 12.00 5.47 9.74
CA PHE A 84 13.26 4.85 10.20
C PHE A 84 14.09 4.41 9.00
N ASP A 85 15.41 4.53 9.09
CA ASP A 85 16.26 4.13 7.97
C ASP A 85 16.38 2.61 7.98
N TYR A 86 15.56 1.93 7.18
CA TYR A 86 15.86 0.55 6.80
C TYR A 86 17.11 0.60 5.93
N ASP A 87 18.27 0.50 6.57
CA ASP A 87 19.43 0.00 5.86
C ASP A 87 19.07 -1.40 5.34
N ALA A 88 19.41 -1.66 4.08
CA ALA A 88 18.91 -2.80 3.32
C ALA A 88 19.26 -4.18 3.92
N ASP A 89 20.00 -4.17 5.02
CA ASP A 89 20.51 -5.28 5.82
C ASP A 89 19.61 -5.64 7.02
N GLY A 90 18.59 -4.85 7.36
CA GLY A 90 17.51 -5.26 8.25
C GLY A 90 17.90 -5.38 9.74
N TYR A 91 18.85 -4.58 10.20
CA TYR A 91 19.27 -4.55 11.60
C TYR A 91 18.82 -3.28 12.33
N ASN A 92 18.73 -3.36 13.66
CA ASN A 92 18.10 -2.34 14.51
C ASN A 92 18.85 -0.99 14.46
N THR A 93 18.32 0.01 13.76
CA THR A 93 18.79 1.39 13.86
C THR A 93 18.28 2.03 15.16
N ARG A 94 19.18 2.67 15.92
CA ARG A 94 18.78 3.57 17.03
C ARG A 94 18.85 5.01 16.57
N GLN A 95 17.83 5.80 16.88
CA GLN A 95 17.81 7.22 16.56
C GLN A 95 17.81 8.05 17.83
N PHE A 96 18.61 9.11 17.80
CA PHE A 96 18.82 10.03 18.90
C PHE A 96 18.45 11.43 18.47
N VAL A 97 17.57 12.07 19.25
CA VAL A 97 17.28 13.50 19.11
C VAL A 97 17.70 14.20 20.39
N THR A 98 18.53 15.23 20.25
CA THR A 98 18.94 16.09 21.37
C THR A 98 18.16 17.40 21.33
N ILE A 99 17.44 17.67 22.41
CA ILE A 99 16.67 18.90 22.59
C ILE A 99 17.17 19.69 23.80
N ARG A 100 17.01 21.01 23.73
CA ARG A 100 17.16 21.91 24.88
C ARG A 100 15.93 22.81 25.02
N ALA A 101 15.70 23.29 26.24
CA ALA A 101 14.68 24.28 26.54
C ALA A 101 15.36 25.61 26.88
N VAL A 102 15.00 26.67 26.16
CA VAL A 102 15.51 28.03 26.37
C VAL A 102 14.40 28.97 26.80
N ASP A 103 14.70 29.89 27.71
CA ASP A 103 13.79 30.97 28.09
C ASP A 103 13.76 32.09 27.04
N SER A 104 12.89 33.09 27.25
CA SER A 104 12.78 34.27 26.37
C SER A 104 14.07 35.11 26.26
N LEU A 105 15.05 34.89 27.14
CA LEU A 105 16.35 35.55 27.15
C LEU A 105 17.47 34.67 26.56
N GLY A 106 17.14 33.45 26.11
CA GLY A 106 18.07 32.47 25.56
C GLY A 106 18.85 31.66 26.61
N ASN A 107 18.48 31.75 27.89
CA ASN A 107 19.12 30.94 28.92
C ASN A 107 18.55 29.52 28.91
N GLU A 108 19.43 28.55 29.06
CA GLU A 108 19.04 27.14 29.13
C GLU A 108 18.34 26.85 30.46
N ARG A 109 17.08 26.43 30.39
CA ARG A 109 16.29 26.03 31.57
C ARG A 109 16.37 24.53 31.84
N ILE A 110 16.62 23.74 30.80
CA ILE A 110 16.85 22.29 30.87
C ILE A 110 18.10 21.96 30.07
N SER A 111 19.05 21.29 30.71
CA SER A 111 20.26 20.75 30.07
C SER A 111 19.89 19.64 29.08
N ASN A 112 20.55 19.66 27.92
CA ASN A 112 20.45 18.73 26.78
C ASN A 112 19.81 17.39 27.14
N GLN A 113 18.54 17.19 26.76
CA GLN A 113 17.86 15.91 26.91
C GLN A 113 18.04 15.10 25.63
N VAL A 114 18.47 13.85 25.79
CA VAL A 114 18.55 12.88 24.70
C VAL A 114 17.30 12.02 24.73
N ILE A 115 16.55 12.03 23.63
CA ILE A 115 15.42 11.14 23.40
C ILE A 115 15.93 9.97 22.58
N ASP A 116 15.87 8.78 23.18
CA ASP A 116 16.23 7.51 22.57
C ASP A 116 14.95 6.83 22.06
N ILE A 117 14.85 6.69 20.75
CA ILE A 117 13.71 6.08 20.08
C ILE A 117 14.10 4.65 19.71
N ARG A 118 13.41 3.67 20.33
CA ARG A 118 13.63 2.22 20.14
C ARG A 118 12.32 1.52 19.85
N ASP A 119 12.41 0.34 19.23
CA ASP A 119 11.30 -0.59 19.04
C ASP A 119 10.07 0.04 18.36
N VAL A 120 10.29 1.02 17.46
CA VAL A 120 9.23 1.52 16.60
C VAL A 120 9.19 0.64 15.36
N GLU A 121 8.16 -0.19 15.26
CA GLU A 121 7.97 -1.08 14.13
C GLU A 121 7.57 -0.25 12.90
N GLU A 122 8.50 -0.09 11.97
CA GLU A 122 8.24 0.56 10.69
C GLU A 122 7.65 -0.48 9.73
N THR A 123 6.35 -0.42 9.51
CA THR A 123 5.71 -1.27 8.49
C THR A 123 5.99 -0.66 7.11
N PHE A 124 7.03 -1.15 6.44
CA PHE A 124 7.40 -0.76 5.08
C PHE A 124 6.30 -1.18 4.09
N TYR A 125 5.44 -0.25 3.69
CA TYR A 125 4.56 -0.44 2.54
C TYR A 125 5.32 0.00 1.28
N ASN A 126 5.63 -0.96 0.40
CA ASN A 126 6.19 -0.67 -0.91
C ASN A 126 5.29 0.33 -1.65
N TYR A 127 5.76 1.56 -1.85
CA TYR A 127 5.12 2.58 -2.68
C TYR A 127 5.24 2.28 -4.18
N SER A 128 5.24 1.00 -4.56
CA SER A 128 5.28 0.66 -5.97
C SER A 128 3.88 0.81 -6.54
N THR A 129 3.66 1.80 -7.40
CA THR A 129 2.42 1.90 -8.20
C THR A 129 2.27 0.73 -9.18
N SER A 130 3.22 -0.22 -9.21
CA SER A 130 3.22 -1.42 -10.02
C SER A 130 3.80 -2.60 -9.23
N LEU A 131 2.97 -3.55 -8.82
CA LEU A 131 3.41 -4.79 -8.19
C LEU A 131 3.35 -5.94 -9.20
N THR A 132 4.38 -6.77 -9.22
CA THR A 132 4.48 -7.90 -10.16
C THR A 132 4.86 -9.14 -9.38
N GLY A 133 4.06 -10.19 -9.54
CA GLY A 133 4.31 -11.52 -9.03
C GLY A 133 5.45 -12.22 -9.77
N THR A 134 5.49 -13.53 -9.58
CA THR A 134 6.46 -14.46 -10.13
C THR A 134 5.83 -15.25 -11.28
N LEU A 135 6.31 -16.45 -11.57
CA LEU A 135 5.68 -17.34 -12.58
C LEU A 135 4.97 -18.53 -11.92
N GLY A 136 4.70 -18.44 -10.62
CA GLY A 136 3.92 -19.42 -9.87
C GLY A 136 2.87 -18.73 -9.02
N ASP A 137 2.07 -19.51 -8.30
CA ASP A 137 0.92 -19.02 -7.53
C ASP A 137 1.30 -17.95 -6.50
N ASP A 138 0.80 -16.72 -6.69
CA ASP A 138 1.07 -15.58 -5.83
C ASP A 138 -0.16 -15.11 -5.04
N ASN A 139 0.09 -14.42 -3.93
CA ASN A 139 -0.91 -13.65 -3.19
C ASN A 139 -0.48 -12.19 -3.14
N ILE A 140 -1.08 -11.38 -4.01
CA ILE A 140 -0.74 -9.99 -4.25
C ILE A 140 -1.82 -9.13 -3.60
N VAL A 141 -1.39 -8.23 -2.71
CA VAL A 141 -2.28 -7.26 -2.05
C VAL A 141 -1.74 -5.86 -2.33
N GLY A 142 -2.59 -5.03 -2.94
CA GLY A 142 -2.35 -3.61 -3.19
C GLY A 142 -2.49 -2.77 -1.93
N ASN A 143 -2.70 -1.48 -2.10
CA ASN A 143 -2.90 -0.51 -1.04
C ASN A 143 -4.03 0.47 -1.40
N ARG A 144 -4.11 1.59 -0.67
CA ARG A 144 -5.19 2.57 -0.81
C ARG A 144 -5.03 3.57 -1.97
N LYS A 145 -4.14 3.31 -2.92
CA LYS A 145 -3.86 4.18 -4.07
C LYS A 145 -4.13 3.42 -5.36
N ALA A 146 -4.30 4.18 -6.44
CA ALA A 146 -4.35 3.60 -7.78
C ALA A 146 -3.03 2.91 -8.16
N GLU A 147 -3.10 1.62 -8.41
CA GLU A 147 -1.98 0.72 -8.65
C GLU A 147 -2.17 -0.12 -9.92
N THR A 148 -1.11 -0.85 -10.26
CA THR A 148 -1.13 -1.82 -11.33
C THR A 148 -0.52 -3.13 -10.83
N LEU A 149 -1.32 -4.18 -10.79
CA LEU A 149 -0.96 -5.46 -10.17
C LEU A 149 -0.91 -6.54 -11.26
N TYR A 150 0.17 -7.33 -11.29
CA TYR A 150 0.38 -8.40 -12.28
C TYR A 150 0.66 -9.73 -11.57
N GLY A 151 -0.14 -10.77 -11.81
CA GLY A 151 0.11 -12.14 -11.36
C GLY A 151 1.12 -12.89 -12.25
N LEU A 152 1.03 -12.68 -13.57
CA LEU A 152 1.81 -13.32 -14.63
C LEU A 152 1.38 -14.74 -14.94
N ALA A 153 1.96 -15.76 -14.30
CA ALA A 153 1.61 -17.15 -14.54
C ALA A 153 1.47 -17.84 -13.19
N GLY A 154 0.51 -18.76 -13.07
CA GLY A 154 0.16 -19.34 -11.78
C GLY A 154 -1.33 -19.20 -11.51
N ASN A 155 -1.79 -19.71 -10.35
CA ASN A 155 -3.14 -19.45 -9.87
C ASN A 155 -3.07 -18.36 -8.81
N ASP A 156 -3.24 -17.12 -9.24
CA ASP A 156 -2.93 -15.96 -8.42
C ASP A 156 -4.16 -15.46 -7.67
N ARG A 157 -3.94 -14.89 -6.48
CA ARG A 157 -4.92 -14.07 -5.77
C ARG A 157 -4.45 -12.63 -5.76
N ILE A 158 -5.26 -11.72 -6.28
CA ILE A 158 -4.90 -10.32 -6.41
C ILE A 158 -6.01 -9.46 -5.79
N TYR A 159 -5.64 -8.62 -4.83
CA TYR A 159 -6.55 -7.69 -4.14
C TYR A 159 -6.08 -6.24 -4.39
N GLY A 160 -6.93 -5.41 -4.98
CA GLY A 160 -6.66 -3.99 -5.28
C GLY A 160 -6.77 -3.07 -4.07
N GLU A 161 -7.57 -3.45 -3.07
CA GLU A 161 -7.88 -2.66 -1.86
C GLU A 161 -8.67 -1.38 -2.15
N ALA A 162 -8.05 -0.20 -2.21
CA ALA A 162 -8.76 1.02 -2.51
C ALA A 162 -8.01 1.83 -3.56
N GLY A 163 -8.67 2.36 -4.57
CA GLY A 163 -7.90 2.94 -5.66
C GLY A 163 -8.72 3.11 -6.92
N ASN A 164 -8.03 3.14 -8.05
CA ASN A 164 -8.63 2.86 -9.35
C ASN A 164 -7.58 2.00 -10.03
N ASP A 165 -7.66 0.72 -9.77
CA ASP A 165 -6.57 -0.21 -9.93
C ASP A 165 -6.64 -0.91 -11.28
N LYS A 166 -5.52 -1.48 -11.68
CA LYS A 166 -5.41 -2.32 -12.88
C LYS A 166 -4.88 -3.67 -12.46
N LEU A 167 -5.76 -4.65 -12.42
CA LEU A 167 -5.44 -6.01 -12.02
C LEU A 167 -5.34 -6.90 -13.25
N TYR A 168 -4.20 -7.56 -13.39
CA TYR A 168 -3.89 -8.49 -14.46
C TYR A 168 -3.52 -9.84 -13.84
N GLY A 169 -4.40 -10.84 -13.97
CA GLY A 169 -4.15 -12.22 -13.49
C GLY A 169 -3.02 -12.85 -14.30
N GLY A 170 -3.34 -13.22 -15.54
CA GLY A 170 -2.35 -13.70 -16.50
C GLY A 170 -2.68 -15.12 -16.93
N ASP A 171 -1.69 -16.00 -17.00
CA ASP A 171 -1.90 -17.40 -17.37
C ASP A 171 -2.17 -18.25 -16.12
N GLY A 172 -3.37 -18.80 -16.01
CA GLY A 172 -3.74 -19.75 -14.96
C GLY A 172 -5.12 -19.48 -14.37
N SER A 173 -5.38 -20.05 -13.19
CA SER A 173 -6.69 -19.90 -12.55
C SER A 173 -6.67 -18.83 -11.46
N ASP A 174 -7.02 -17.60 -11.83
CA ASP A 174 -6.82 -16.43 -10.99
C ASP A 174 -8.08 -15.97 -10.26
N GLU A 175 -7.90 -15.33 -9.12
CA GLU A 175 -8.94 -14.68 -8.32
C GLU A 175 -8.57 -13.19 -8.12
N LEU A 176 -9.34 -12.29 -8.71
CA LEU A 176 -9.08 -10.84 -8.71
C LEU A 176 -10.21 -10.11 -7.98
N HIS A 177 -9.86 -9.29 -7.00
CA HIS A 177 -10.77 -8.41 -6.24
C HIS A 177 -10.34 -6.95 -6.44
N GLY A 178 -11.20 -6.14 -7.04
CA GLY A 178 -10.94 -4.71 -7.28
C GLY A 178 -10.88 -3.90 -5.99
N GLY A 179 -11.76 -4.20 -5.04
CA GLY A 179 -11.90 -3.44 -3.80
C GLY A 179 -12.75 -2.18 -4.01
N THR A 180 -12.41 -1.08 -3.35
CA THR A 180 -13.13 0.19 -3.54
C THR A 180 -12.48 1.01 -4.65
N GLY A 181 -13.22 1.45 -5.65
CA GLY A 181 -12.58 2.14 -6.77
C GLY A 181 -13.37 2.13 -8.05
N ASN A 182 -12.73 2.47 -9.15
CA ASN A 182 -13.24 2.13 -10.48
C ASN A 182 -12.11 1.37 -11.16
N ASP A 183 -12.20 0.05 -11.09
CA ASP A 183 -11.08 -0.81 -11.33
C ASP A 183 -11.16 -1.42 -12.73
N LEU A 184 -9.99 -1.82 -13.24
CA LEU A 184 -9.86 -2.54 -14.49
C LEU A 184 -9.33 -3.93 -14.18
N LEU A 185 -10.15 -4.94 -14.44
CA LEU A 185 -9.81 -6.34 -14.19
C LEU A 185 -9.66 -7.08 -15.52
N TRP A 186 -8.54 -7.77 -15.69
CA TRP A 186 -8.31 -8.74 -16.76
C TRP A 186 -7.78 -10.02 -16.17
N GLY A 187 -8.62 -11.06 -16.17
CA GLY A 187 -8.25 -12.38 -15.65
C GLY A 187 -7.13 -13.05 -16.43
N GLY A 188 -6.97 -12.73 -17.73
CA GLY A 188 -6.00 -13.39 -18.59
C GLY A 188 -6.50 -14.72 -19.13
N HIS A 189 -5.60 -15.66 -19.40
CA HIS A 189 -5.92 -16.97 -19.97
C HIS A 189 -6.14 -18.00 -18.87
N GLY A 190 -7.32 -18.63 -18.86
CA GLY A 190 -7.66 -19.66 -17.88
C GLY A 190 -9.00 -19.37 -17.21
N PHE A 191 -9.30 -20.12 -16.15
CA PHE A 191 -10.50 -19.85 -15.35
C PHE A 191 -10.21 -18.67 -14.42
N SER A 192 -10.92 -17.55 -14.53
CA SER A 192 -10.73 -16.44 -13.58
C SER A 192 -12.01 -16.14 -12.81
N ALA A 193 -11.89 -15.96 -11.50
CA ALA A 193 -12.93 -15.40 -10.64
C ALA A 193 -12.67 -13.90 -10.49
N LEU A 194 -13.59 -13.07 -10.98
CA LEU A 194 -13.45 -11.62 -11.00
C LEU A 194 -14.51 -10.99 -10.10
N TYR A 195 -14.07 -10.13 -9.19
CA TYR A 195 -14.88 -9.35 -8.27
C TYR A 195 -14.51 -7.88 -8.46
N GLY A 196 -15.46 -7.07 -8.92
CA GLY A 196 -15.26 -5.61 -9.04
C GLY A 196 -15.30 -4.91 -7.68
N ASP A 197 -16.09 -5.47 -6.76
CA ASP A 197 -16.45 -4.94 -5.46
C ASP A 197 -17.15 -3.57 -5.55
N GLU A 198 -16.65 -2.54 -4.88
CA GLU A 198 -17.33 -1.25 -4.80
C GLU A 198 -16.83 -0.26 -5.86
N GLY A 199 -17.62 -0.08 -6.90
CA GLY A 199 -17.58 1.10 -7.76
C GLY A 199 -17.66 0.73 -9.24
N ALA A 200 -17.38 1.66 -10.15
CA ALA A 200 -17.76 1.47 -11.55
C ALA A 200 -16.68 0.70 -12.33
N ASP A 201 -16.72 -0.63 -12.27
CA ASP A 201 -15.61 -1.46 -12.73
C ASP A 201 -15.68 -1.84 -14.21
N ARG A 202 -14.52 -2.22 -14.75
CA ARG A 202 -14.36 -2.63 -16.14
C ARG A 202 -13.66 -3.98 -16.22
N PHE A 203 -14.44 -5.00 -16.56
CA PHE A 203 -13.96 -6.35 -16.83
C PHE A 203 -13.58 -6.48 -18.30
N VAL A 204 -12.29 -6.62 -18.60
CA VAL A 204 -11.76 -6.61 -19.96
C VAL A 204 -11.53 -8.03 -20.44
N PHE A 205 -11.95 -8.33 -21.68
CA PHE A 205 -11.60 -9.57 -22.38
C PHE A 205 -10.90 -9.21 -23.69
N LYS A 206 -9.67 -9.69 -23.87
CA LYS A 206 -8.77 -9.36 -24.98
C LYS A 206 -8.66 -10.47 -26.01
N SER A 207 -8.85 -11.72 -25.60
CA SER A 207 -8.93 -12.89 -26.49
C SER A 207 -10.16 -13.75 -26.20
N VAL A 208 -10.65 -14.49 -27.20
CA VAL A 208 -11.63 -15.58 -26.97
C VAL A 208 -11.06 -16.69 -26.07
N LEU A 209 -9.74 -16.75 -25.94
CA LEU A 209 -9.04 -17.65 -25.02
C LEU A 209 -9.18 -17.21 -23.56
N ASP A 210 -9.49 -15.94 -23.29
CA ASP A 210 -9.61 -15.43 -21.93
C ASP A 210 -10.82 -16.04 -21.21
N SER A 211 -11.86 -16.44 -21.95
CA SER A 211 -13.01 -17.13 -21.37
C SER A 211 -13.63 -18.11 -22.38
N GLN A 212 -13.14 -19.34 -22.38
CA GLN A 212 -13.69 -20.41 -23.22
C GLN A 212 -14.83 -21.15 -22.52
N ARG A 213 -15.70 -21.81 -23.28
CA ARG A 213 -16.81 -22.60 -22.72
C ARG A 213 -16.36 -23.68 -21.72
N SER A 214 -15.17 -24.24 -21.88
CA SER A 214 -14.59 -25.26 -20.98
C SER A 214 -13.89 -24.68 -19.75
N ILE A 215 -13.47 -23.42 -19.81
CA ILE A 215 -12.72 -22.70 -18.77
C ILE A 215 -13.21 -21.24 -18.73
N PRO A 216 -14.47 -21.00 -18.31
CA PRO A 216 -15.05 -19.66 -18.37
C PRO A 216 -14.48 -18.79 -17.26
N SER A 217 -14.21 -17.51 -17.53
CA SER A 217 -14.11 -16.53 -16.44
C SER A 217 -15.51 -16.20 -15.94
N VAL A 218 -15.63 -15.92 -14.64
CA VAL A 218 -16.89 -15.59 -13.99
C VAL A 218 -16.72 -14.26 -13.26
N ILE A 219 -17.58 -13.30 -13.59
CA ILE A 219 -17.74 -12.08 -12.81
C ILE A 219 -18.80 -12.37 -11.74
N PHE A 220 -18.43 -12.28 -10.47
CA PHE A 220 -19.27 -12.78 -9.38
C PHE A 220 -20.25 -11.74 -8.80
N ASP A 221 -19.98 -10.46 -8.98
CA ASP A 221 -20.64 -9.36 -8.28
C ASP A 221 -21.12 -8.22 -9.19
N PHE A 222 -21.15 -8.45 -10.50
CA PHE A 222 -21.49 -7.44 -11.52
C PHE A 222 -22.70 -6.57 -11.13
N SER A 223 -22.50 -5.26 -11.05
CA SER A 223 -23.44 -4.29 -10.53
C SER A 223 -23.83 -3.22 -11.56
N LEU A 224 -25.08 -3.27 -12.00
CA LEU A 224 -25.68 -2.19 -12.80
C LEU A 224 -25.87 -0.89 -11.99
N LYS A 225 -25.88 -0.99 -10.65
CA LYS A 225 -26.05 0.17 -9.76
C LYS A 225 -24.75 0.96 -9.66
N GLU A 226 -23.63 0.27 -9.48
CA GLU A 226 -22.30 0.90 -9.50
C GLU A 226 -21.84 1.29 -10.92
N LYS A 227 -22.43 0.68 -11.96
CA LYS A 227 -22.25 0.95 -13.40
C LYS A 227 -21.08 0.20 -14.03
N ASP A 228 -20.92 -1.04 -13.63
CA ASP A 228 -19.93 -1.96 -14.15
C ASP A 228 -20.11 -2.18 -15.65
N LYS A 229 -19.00 -2.55 -16.28
CA LYS A 229 -18.94 -2.78 -17.73
C LYS A 229 -18.12 -4.02 -18.05
N ILE A 230 -18.67 -4.82 -18.95
CA ILE A 230 -17.91 -5.83 -19.67
C ILE A 230 -17.36 -5.15 -20.93
N ASP A 231 -16.05 -5.14 -21.07
CA ASP A 231 -15.35 -4.55 -22.19
C ASP A 231 -14.82 -5.62 -23.14
N LEU A 232 -15.49 -5.71 -24.29
CA LEU A 232 -15.13 -6.56 -25.41
C LEU A 232 -14.53 -5.76 -26.58
N SER A 233 -14.04 -4.54 -26.34
CA SER A 233 -13.56 -3.65 -27.42
C SER A 233 -12.34 -4.17 -28.19
N PHE A 234 -11.66 -5.17 -27.64
CA PHE A 234 -10.56 -5.90 -28.27
C PHE A 234 -11.02 -7.15 -29.05
N MET A 235 -12.27 -7.57 -28.87
CA MET A 235 -12.85 -8.72 -29.56
C MET A 235 -13.28 -8.38 -30.97
N ASP A 236 -13.05 -9.33 -31.88
CA ASP A 236 -13.68 -9.37 -33.19
C ASP A 236 -14.77 -10.45 -33.20
N ALA A 237 -15.96 -10.15 -33.74
CA ALA A 237 -17.11 -11.06 -33.65
C ALA A 237 -17.03 -12.24 -34.65
N ASP A 238 -16.19 -12.10 -35.68
CA ASP A 238 -15.90 -12.99 -36.79
C ASP A 238 -14.40 -12.84 -37.10
N THR A 239 -13.65 -13.91 -36.85
CA THR A 239 -12.20 -13.94 -37.06
C THR A 239 -11.80 -14.00 -38.54
N THR A 240 -12.76 -14.13 -39.46
CA THR A 240 -12.52 -14.19 -40.91
C THR A 240 -12.58 -12.82 -41.59
N THR A 241 -13.14 -11.81 -40.92
CA THR A 241 -13.23 -10.44 -41.44
C THR A 241 -12.57 -9.49 -40.44
N ALA A 242 -11.57 -8.71 -40.84
CA ALA A 242 -10.93 -7.78 -39.90
C ALA A 242 -11.82 -6.53 -39.66
N GLY A 243 -12.06 -6.15 -38.41
CA GLY A 243 -12.62 -4.84 -38.07
C GLY A 243 -13.44 -4.79 -36.79
N ARG A 244 -14.06 -3.64 -36.49
CA ARG A 244 -15.09 -3.58 -35.45
C ARG A 244 -16.39 -4.12 -36.04
N GLN A 245 -16.85 -5.23 -35.52
CA GLN A 245 -18.07 -5.90 -35.94
C GLN A 245 -19.15 -5.77 -34.87
N ASP A 246 -20.40 -5.89 -35.31
CA ASP A 246 -21.55 -5.71 -34.44
C ASP A 246 -21.86 -7.00 -33.69
N PHE A 247 -21.88 -6.92 -32.36
CA PHE A 247 -22.47 -7.95 -31.53
C PHE A 247 -23.99 -7.77 -31.45
N HIS A 248 -24.74 -8.86 -31.52
CA HIS A 248 -26.19 -8.85 -31.36
C HIS A 248 -26.63 -9.76 -30.20
N PHE A 249 -27.36 -9.20 -29.24
CA PHE A 249 -27.83 -9.93 -28.07
C PHE A 249 -29.08 -10.75 -28.40
N ILE A 250 -28.98 -12.08 -28.33
CA ILE A 250 -30.08 -13.01 -28.62
C ILE A 250 -30.84 -13.44 -27.34
N GLY A 251 -30.34 -13.07 -26.17
CA GLY A 251 -30.92 -13.41 -24.87
C GLY A 251 -31.05 -14.93 -24.69
N LYS A 252 -32.27 -15.43 -24.45
CA LYS A 252 -32.51 -16.87 -24.21
C LYS A 252 -32.76 -17.69 -25.49
N ALA A 253 -32.72 -17.07 -26.67
CA ALA A 253 -32.91 -17.78 -27.93
C ALA A 253 -31.77 -18.78 -28.18
N ALA A 254 -32.02 -19.75 -29.07
CA ALA A 254 -30.95 -20.62 -29.56
C ALA A 254 -30.08 -19.85 -30.55
N TYR A 255 -28.78 -20.13 -30.54
CA TYR A 255 -27.85 -19.63 -31.56
C TYR A 255 -28.33 -20.06 -32.95
N SER A 256 -28.45 -19.09 -33.86
CA SER A 256 -28.77 -19.34 -35.26
C SER A 256 -27.53 -19.81 -36.04
N GLY A 257 -26.33 -19.57 -35.50
CA GLY A 257 -25.05 -19.83 -36.16
C GLY A 257 -24.50 -18.61 -36.89
N GLU A 258 -25.11 -17.44 -36.74
CA GLU A 258 -24.57 -16.16 -37.18
C GLU A 258 -23.45 -15.71 -36.23
N ALA A 259 -22.41 -15.08 -36.79
CA ALA A 259 -21.32 -14.52 -35.99
C ALA A 259 -21.81 -13.33 -35.15
N GLY A 260 -21.23 -13.15 -33.96
CA GLY A 260 -21.57 -12.03 -33.06
C GLY A 260 -22.81 -12.21 -32.18
N GLU A 261 -23.42 -13.39 -32.14
CA GLU A 261 -24.52 -13.69 -31.21
C GLU A 261 -24.03 -13.73 -29.74
N LEU A 262 -24.60 -12.88 -28.87
CA LEU A 262 -24.31 -12.83 -27.43
C LEU A 262 -25.52 -13.25 -26.59
N ARG A 263 -25.26 -13.89 -25.45
CA ARG A 263 -26.26 -14.37 -24.51
C ARG A 263 -25.94 -13.95 -23.08
#